data_AF-A0A1S8DCP0-F1
#
_entry.id   AF-A0A1S8DCP0-F1
#
_cell.length_a   1.000
_cell.length_b   1.000
_cell.length_c   1.000
_cell.angle_alpha   90.00
_cell.angle_beta   90.00
_cell.angle_gamma   90.00
#
_symmetry.space_group_name_H-M   'P 1'
#
loop_
_entity.id
_entity.type
_entity.pdbx_description
1 polymer ?
#
loop_
_entity_poly.entity_id
_entity_poly.type
_entity_poly.pdbx_seq_one_letter_code
_entity_poly.pdbx_strand_id
1 'polypeptide(L)' 'MQIELYFDHIPRPPRRSTTCAGATEVTLDGVTKPALVWATERGLKWQTVKMRRLRGDNWRDALQPGMKHNTYMQRWSMG' A
#
# COMPACT_ATOMS: atom_id res chain seq x y z
N MET A 1 -22.13 -40.83 10.95
CA MET A 1 -20.89 -40.08 11.25
C MET A 1 -20.45 -39.39 9.97
N GLN A 2 -20.68 -38.08 9.83
CA GLN A 2 -20.27 -37.35 8.63
C GLN A 2 -20.16 -35.83 8.92
N ILE A 3 -19.35 -35.46 9.91
CA ILE A 3 -19.10 -34.04 10.29
C ILE A 3 -17.61 -33.65 10.26
N GLU A 4 -16.75 -34.48 9.66
CA GLU A 4 -15.28 -34.28 9.70
C GLU A 4 -14.66 -33.79 8.37
N LEU A 5 -15.45 -33.50 7.33
CA LEU A 5 -14.90 -33.19 5.99
C LEU A 5 -15.19 -31.78 5.48
N TYR A 6 -15.52 -30.82 6.36
CA TYR A 6 -15.91 -29.46 5.96
C TYR A 6 -14.94 -28.35 6.39
N PHE A 7 -13.71 -28.69 6.77
CA PHE A 7 -12.71 -27.69 7.21
C PHE A 7 -11.42 -27.60 6.37
N ASP A 8 -11.17 -28.55 5.46
CA ASP A 8 -9.90 -28.58 4.69
C ASP A 8 -9.92 -27.76 3.39
N HIS A 9 -11.04 -27.12 3.06
CA HIS A 9 -11.19 -26.42 1.79
C HIS A 9 -11.59 -24.96 1.98
N ILE A 10 -11.08 -24.28 3.01
CA ILE A 10 -11.16 -22.81 3.02
C ILE A 10 -10.34 -22.34 1.82
N PRO A 11 -10.95 -21.83 0.72
CA PRO A 11 -10.18 -21.30 -0.38
C PRO A 11 -9.36 -20.15 0.20
N ARG A 12 -8.03 -20.20 0.04
CA ARG A 12 -7.22 -19.04 0.38
C ARG A 12 -7.81 -17.87 -0.42
N PRO A 13 -8.23 -16.77 0.24
CA PRO A 13 -8.71 -15.62 -0.49
C PRO A 13 -7.64 -15.27 -1.52
N PRO A 14 -8.02 -14.92 -2.77
CA PRO A 14 -7.05 -14.56 -3.79
C PRO A 14 -6.11 -13.53 -3.15
N ARG A 15 -4.81 -13.83 -3.14
CA ARG A 15 -3.79 -12.86 -2.73
C ARG A 15 -4.07 -11.63 -3.58
N ARG A 16 -4.71 -10.60 -3.01
CA ARG A 16 -4.96 -9.34 -3.72
C ARG A 16 -3.62 -8.99 -4.34
N SER A 17 -3.54 -9.03 -5.67
CA SER A 17 -2.33 -8.75 -6.42
C SER A 17 -1.90 -7.38 -5.93
N THR A 18 -0.91 -7.34 -5.05
CA THR A 18 -0.55 -6.09 -4.41
C THR A 18 0.21 -5.36 -5.48
N THR A 19 -0.47 -4.49 -6.23
CA THR A 19 0.01 -3.66 -7.35
C THR A 19 0.99 -2.59 -6.88
N CYS A 20 1.80 -2.93 -5.89
CA CYS A 20 2.77 -2.12 -5.18
C CYS A 20 4.08 -2.93 -5.11
N ALA A 21 4.51 -3.48 -6.24
CA ALA A 21 5.84 -4.08 -6.34
C ALA A 21 6.87 -2.95 -6.31
N GLY A 22 7.99 -3.15 -5.62
CA GLY A 22 9.06 -2.13 -5.57
C GLY A 22 9.66 -1.81 -6.93
N ALA A 23 9.56 -2.77 -7.86
CA ALA A 23 10.00 -2.68 -9.23
C ALA A 23 9.03 -1.90 -10.15
N THR A 24 7.85 -1.50 -9.67
CA THR A 24 6.91 -0.73 -10.49
C THR A 24 7.57 0.58 -10.94
N GLU A 25 7.61 0.82 -12.24
CA GLU A 25 8.13 2.05 -12.81
C GLU A 25 7.18 3.21 -12.52
N VAL A 26 7.72 4.28 -11.95
CA VAL A 26 6.98 5.48 -11.58
C VAL A 26 7.68 6.68 -12.17
N THR A 27 6.96 7.44 -12.98
CA THR A 27 7.41 8.72 -13.51
C THR A 27 6.99 9.84 -12.57
N LEU A 28 7.96 10.53 -11.97
CA LEU A 28 7.73 11.78 -11.22
C LEU A 28 8.67 12.84 -11.78
N ASP A 29 8.12 14.04 -11.99
CA ASP A 29 8.87 15.24 -12.41
C ASP A 29 9.75 15.00 -13.65
N GLY A 30 9.23 14.21 -14.60
CA GLY A 30 9.91 13.87 -15.86
C GLY A 30 10.91 12.70 -15.77
N VAL A 31 11.16 12.15 -14.58
CA VAL A 31 12.10 11.04 -14.37
C VAL A 31 11.34 9.75 -14.08
N THR A 32 11.60 8.70 -14.86
CA THR A 32 11.04 7.35 -14.63
C THR A 32 12.04 6.48 -13.90
N LYS A 33 11.64 5.89 -12.78
CA LYS A 33 12.44 4.89 -12.05
C LYS A 33 11.57 4.01 -11.15
N PRO A 34 12.10 2.89 -10.64
CA PRO A 34 11.35 2.01 -9.76
C PRO A 34 10.88 2.74 -8.50
N ALA A 35 9.67 2.42 -8.06
CA ALA A 35 9.06 3.00 -6.86
C ALA A 35 9.93 2.84 -5.61
N LEU A 36 10.65 1.72 -5.48
CA LEU A 36 11.57 1.49 -4.38
C LEU A 36 12.75 2.47 -4.40
N VAL A 37 13.28 2.80 -5.59
CA VAL A 37 14.38 3.77 -5.74
C VAL A 37 13.91 5.16 -5.33
N TRP A 38 12.72 5.57 -5.78
CA TRP A 38 12.10 6.82 -5.31
C TRP A 38 11.94 6.85 -3.78
N ALA A 39 11.52 5.75 -3.16
CA ALA A 39 11.34 5.68 -1.71
C ALA A 39 12.68 5.86 -0.98
N THR A 40 13.72 5.16 -1.44
CA THR A 40 15.08 5.25 -0.87
C THR A 40 15.64 6.68 -0.96
N GLU A 41 15.56 7.29 -2.15
CA GLU A 41 16.06 8.67 -2.35
C GLU A 41 15.34 9.70 -1.50
N ARG A 42 14.04 9.51 -1.27
CA ARG A 42 13.21 10.40 -0.45
C ARG A 42 13.25 10.06 1.04
N GLY A 43 14.10 9.12 1.45
CA GLY A 43 14.23 8.70 2.85
C GLY A 43 12.98 8.04 3.43
N LEU A 44 12.13 7.45 2.59
CA LEU A 44 10.87 6.81 2.97
C LEU A 44 11.04 5.30 3.14
N LYS A 45 10.52 4.76 4.24
CA LYS A 45 10.39 3.31 4.40
C LYS A 45 9.44 2.76 3.35
N TRP A 46 9.87 1.72 2.63
CA TRP A 46 9.03 1.06 1.63
C TRP A 46 7.68 0.57 2.17
N GLN A 47 7.65 0.12 3.42
CA GLN A 47 6.40 -0.26 4.10
C GLN A 47 5.39 0.89 4.17
N THR A 48 5.85 2.13 4.39
CA THR A 48 4.99 3.31 4.39
C THR A 48 4.37 3.54 3.01
N VAL A 49 5.17 3.46 1.95
CA VAL A 49 4.69 3.62 0.57
C VAL A 49 3.66 2.55 0.22
N LYS A 50 3.92 1.29 0.59
CA LYS A 50 2.94 0.19 0.40
C LYS A 50 1.62 0.47 1.11
N MET A 51 1.65 0.90 2.38
CA MET A 51 0.43 1.18 3.14
C MET A 51 -0.36 2.35 2.56
N ARG A 52 0.32 3.39 2.06
CA ARG A 52 -0.31 4.51 1.35
C ARG A 52 -0.98 4.05 0.05
N ARG A 53 -0.27 3.27 -0.77
CA ARG A 53 -0.83 2.67 -1.99
C ARG A 53 -2.02 1.75 -1.71
N LEU A 54 -1.96 0.95 -0.64
CA LEU A 54 -3.07 0.08 -0.21
C LEU A 54 -4.29 0.88 0.25
N ARG A 55 -4.12 2.11 0.74
CA ARG A 55 -5.22 3.02 1.10
C ARG A 55 -5.84 3.74 -0.11
N GLY A 56 -5.18 3.68 -1.27
CA GLY A 56 -5.64 4.31 -2.50
C GLY A 56 -4.84 5.54 -2.92
N ASP A 57 -3.81 5.94 -2.17
CA ASP A 57 -3.00 7.11 -2.51
C ASP A 57 -2.31 6.90 -3.86
N ASN A 58 -2.19 7.95 -4.66
CA ASN A 58 -1.42 7.91 -5.90
C ASN A 58 0.10 7.84 -5.61
N TRP A 59 0.93 7.58 -6.62
CA TRP A 59 2.37 7.45 -6.42
C TRP A 59 3.06 8.73 -5.95
N ARG A 60 2.59 9.90 -6.40
CA ARG A 60 3.15 11.20 -6.01
C ARG A 60 2.97 11.44 -4.51
N ASP A 61 1.76 11.20 -3.99
CA ASP A 61 1.42 11.35 -2.57
C ASP A 61 2.06 10.24 -1.73
N ALA A 62 2.01 8.99 -2.22
CA ALA A 62 2.61 7.85 -1.55
C ALA A 62 4.12 8.02 -1.33
N LEU A 63 4.81 8.65 -2.29
CA LEU A 63 6.23 8.95 -2.25
C LEU A 63 6.54 10.35 -1.71
N GLN A 64 5.57 11.10 -1.17
CA GLN A 64 5.83 12.41 -0.57
C GLN A 64 6.37 12.25 0.87
N PRO A 65 7.58 12.75 1.18
CA PRO A 65 8.10 12.74 2.54
C PRO A 65 7.24 13.63 3.45
N GLY A 66 7.09 13.25 4.72
CA GLY A 66 6.40 14.09 5.72
C GLY A 66 4.88 14.12 5.65
N MET A 67 4.23 13.41 4.72
CA MET A 67 2.75 13.29 4.71
C MET A 67 2.27 12.48 5.93
N LYS A 68 1.98 13.20 7.03
CA LYS A 68 1.33 12.65 8.23
C LYS A 68 -0.17 12.63 7.99
N HIS A 69 -0.69 11.54 7.45
CA HIS A 69 -2.12 11.38 7.37
C HIS A 69 -2.65 11.14 8.79
N ASN A 70 -3.10 12.19 9.48
CA ASN A 70 -3.82 12.08 10.74
C ASN A 70 -5.26 11.63 10.45
N THR A 71 -5.46 10.39 9.98
CA THR A 71 -6.80 9.83 9.74
C THR A 71 -7.49 9.39 11.02
N TYR A 72 -6.79 9.29 12.15
CA TYR A 72 -7.37 8.70 13.35
C TYR A 72 -8.44 9.60 14.00
N MET A 73 -8.37 10.93 13.84
CA MET A 73 -9.34 11.88 14.43
C MET A 73 -10.25 12.63 13.45
N GLN A 74 -10.01 12.59 12.12
CA GLN A 74 -10.85 13.36 11.19
C GLN A 74 -12.31 12.89 11.09
N ARG A 75 -12.62 11.66 11.50
CA ARG A 75 -13.99 11.11 11.49
C ARG A 75 -14.81 11.42 12.76
N TRP A 76 -14.17 11.91 13.83
CA TRP A 76 -14.82 12.20 15.13
C TRP A 76 -15.01 13.70 15.39
N SER A 77 -14.55 14.58 14.49
CA SER A 77 -14.56 16.04 14.68
C SER A 77 -15.71 16.77 13.99
N MET A 78 -16.72 16.04 13.50
CA MET A 78 -18.03 16.60 13.12
C MET A 78 -19.05 16.10 14.13
N GLY A 79 -19.25 16.87 15.19
CA GLY A 79 -20.25 16.70 16.24
C GLY A 79 -20.45 18.02 16.94
#